data_AF-A0A371Q400-F1
#
_entry.id   AF-A0A371Q400-F1
#
_cell.length_a   1.000
_cell.length_b   1.000
_cell.length_c   1.000
_cell.angle_alpha   90.00
_cell.angle_beta   90.00
_cell.angle_gamma   90.00
#
_symmetry.space_group_name_H-M   'P 1'
#
loop_
_entity.id
_entity.type
_entity.pdbx_description
1 polymer ?
#
loop_
_entity_poly.entity_id
_entity_poly.type
_entity_poly.pdbx_seq_one_letter_code
_entity_poly.pdbx_strand_id
1 'polypeptide(L)'
;MLTLRRTTTTVSAMAAGLLLAMAPALAHAAPPASAHTAVSPARVVAHCGYYDGDATTGFGDFGYRVREIQCLINHWRGGTPLEVDGDFGPRTESWVARFQDVKGLFVDGVVGPLTWAALRGA
;
A
#
# COMPACT_ATOMS: atom_id res chain seq x y z
N MET A 1 -90.17 3.89 -5.77
CA MET A 1 -88.95 3.37 -5.12
C MET A 1 -88.08 2.75 -6.19
N LEU A 2 -86.83 3.17 -6.37
CA LEU A 2 -85.71 2.35 -6.86
C LEU A 2 -84.49 3.27 -7.10
N THR A 3 -83.67 3.43 -6.05
CA THR A 3 -82.36 4.08 -6.08
C THR A 3 -81.29 3.05 -6.46
N LEU A 4 -80.44 3.41 -7.42
CA LEU A 4 -79.32 2.62 -7.92
C LEU A 4 -78.32 2.24 -6.81
N ARG A 5 -77.82 1.01 -6.85
CA ARG A 5 -76.43 0.69 -6.45
C ARG A 5 -75.84 -0.31 -7.45
N ARG A 6 -74.89 0.17 -8.26
CA ARG A 6 -73.97 -0.67 -9.03
C ARG A 6 -72.78 -0.98 -8.11
N THR A 7 -72.57 -2.26 -7.82
CA THR A 7 -71.34 -2.75 -7.18
C THR A 7 -70.68 -3.74 -8.12
N THR A 8 -69.55 -3.34 -8.68
CA THR A 8 -68.61 -4.17 -9.44
C THR A 8 -67.46 -4.56 -8.53
N THR A 9 -67.24 -5.85 -8.30
CA THR A 9 -65.92 -6.38 -7.92
C THR A 9 -65.64 -7.61 -8.78
N THR A 10 -64.53 -7.51 -9.52
CA THR A 10 -64.09 -8.41 -10.60
C THR A 10 -63.31 -9.61 -10.06
N VAL A 11 -63.38 -10.68 -10.85
CA VAL A 11 -62.87 -12.04 -10.65
C VAL A 11 -61.35 -12.14 -10.80
N SER A 12 -60.72 -13.03 -10.02
CA SER A 12 -59.33 -13.50 -10.13
C SER A 12 -58.95 -13.97 -11.54
N ALA A 13 -57.73 -13.66 -12.00
CA ALA A 13 -57.14 -14.29 -13.18
C ALA A 13 -55.67 -14.68 -12.95
N MET A 14 -55.50 -16.01 -12.83
CA MET A 14 -54.49 -16.93 -13.38
C MET A 14 -53.02 -16.53 -13.56
N ALA A 15 -52.19 -17.49 -13.17
CA ALA A 15 -50.75 -17.57 -13.32
C ALA A 15 -50.30 -18.06 -14.70
N ALA A 16 -48.97 -17.92 -14.91
CA ALA A 16 -48.08 -18.64 -15.81
C ALA A 16 -48.02 -18.20 -17.29
N GLY A 17 -46.91 -17.53 -17.63
CA GLY A 17 -46.48 -17.28 -19.00
C GLY A 17 -44.95 -17.09 -19.04
N LEU A 18 -44.27 -18.15 -19.47
CA LEU A 18 -42.82 -18.28 -19.64
C LEU A 18 -42.36 -17.48 -20.87
N LEU A 19 -41.42 -16.54 -20.71
CA LEU A 19 -40.59 -16.04 -21.82
C LEU A 19 -39.13 -15.99 -21.37
N LEU A 20 -38.33 -16.83 -22.03
CA LEU A 20 -36.88 -16.96 -21.90
C LEU A 20 -36.21 -15.62 -22.28
N ALA A 21 -35.62 -14.93 -21.31
CA ALA A 21 -34.78 -13.78 -21.58
C ALA A 21 -33.39 -14.26 -22.04
N MET A 22 -33.16 -14.38 -23.36
CA MET A 22 -31.81 -14.51 -23.92
C MET A 22 -31.28 -13.12 -24.27
N ALA A 23 -30.65 -12.47 -23.31
CA ALA A 23 -29.78 -11.33 -23.59
C ALA A 23 -28.46 -11.84 -24.18
N PRO A 24 -27.95 -11.29 -25.29
CA PRO A 24 -26.58 -11.57 -25.70
C PRO A 24 -25.66 -10.91 -24.68
N ALA A 25 -24.95 -11.73 -23.91
CA ALA A 25 -23.82 -11.27 -23.12
C ALA A 25 -22.79 -10.68 -24.10
N LEU A 26 -22.73 -9.35 -24.17
CA LEU A 26 -21.58 -8.65 -24.73
C LEU A 26 -20.37 -9.17 -23.95
N ALA A 27 -19.57 -10.01 -24.60
CA ALA A 27 -18.27 -10.42 -24.10
C ALA A 27 -17.47 -9.14 -23.85
N HIS A 28 -17.42 -8.70 -22.60
CA HIS A 28 -16.50 -7.67 -22.16
C HIS A 28 -15.12 -8.29 -22.33
N ALA A 29 -14.47 -8.00 -23.46
CA ALA A 29 -13.09 -8.37 -23.71
C ALA A 29 -12.30 -7.92 -22.49
N ALA A 30 -11.85 -8.89 -21.70
CA ALA A 30 -11.05 -8.63 -20.53
C ALA A 30 -9.84 -7.78 -20.97
N PRO A 31 -9.51 -6.69 -20.28
CA PRO A 31 -8.27 -5.97 -20.55
C PRO A 31 -7.12 -6.97 -20.49
N PRO A 32 -6.08 -6.84 -21.34
CA PRO A 32 -4.94 -7.72 -21.27
C PRO A 32 -4.42 -7.68 -19.84
N ALA A 33 -4.36 -8.85 -19.19
CA ALA A 33 -3.77 -9.00 -17.87
C ALA A 33 -2.45 -8.24 -17.88
N SER A 34 -2.37 -7.19 -17.05
CA SER A 34 -1.18 -6.34 -16.95
C SER A 34 0.02 -7.25 -16.83
N ALA A 35 0.86 -7.23 -17.86
CA ALA A 35 2.16 -7.88 -17.85
C ALA A 35 2.91 -7.27 -16.66
N HIS A 36 3.00 -8.03 -15.57
CA HIS A 36 3.91 -7.68 -14.50
C HIS A 36 5.29 -7.81 -15.14
N THR A 37 5.93 -6.67 -15.36
CA THR A 37 7.30 -6.61 -15.88
C THR A 37 8.14 -7.52 -15.02
N ALA A 38 8.64 -8.61 -15.61
CA ALA A 38 9.56 -9.51 -14.94
C ALA A 38 10.79 -8.69 -14.54
N VAL A 39 10.96 -8.43 -13.25
CA VAL A 39 12.17 -7.80 -12.73
C VAL A 39 13.33 -8.74 -13.04
N SER A 40 14.29 -8.27 -13.83
CA SER A 40 15.48 -9.04 -14.20
C SER A 40 16.30 -9.39 -12.95
N PRO A 41 16.84 -10.61 -12.84
CA PRO A 41 17.68 -11.04 -11.71
C PRO A 41 19.02 -10.30 -11.64
N ALA A 42 19.34 -9.41 -12.59
CA ALA A 42 20.56 -8.61 -12.60
C ALA A 42 20.59 -7.47 -11.54
N ARG A 43 19.48 -7.17 -10.84
CA ARG A 43 19.47 -6.28 -9.65
C ARG A 43 19.67 -7.04 -8.33
N VAL A 44 20.06 -8.31 -8.37
CA VAL A 44 20.45 -9.06 -7.17
C VAL A 44 21.93 -8.82 -6.88
N VAL A 45 22.26 -7.55 -6.61
CA VAL A 45 23.40 -7.21 -5.76
C VAL A 45 22.77 -6.67 -4.50
N ALA A 46 23.17 -7.19 -3.34
CA ALA A 46 22.73 -6.72 -2.03
C ALA A 46 23.10 -5.23 -1.84
N HIS A 47 22.27 -4.35 -2.37
CA HIS A 47 22.34 -2.90 -2.24
C HIS A 47 20.92 -2.43 -1.94
N CYS A 48 20.83 -1.46 -1.03
CA CYS A 48 19.56 -0.82 -0.69
C CYS A 48 18.84 -0.28 -1.93
N GLY A 49 17.54 -0.05 -1.81
CA GLY A 49 16.66 0.29 -2.92
C GLY A 49 15.19 -0.07 -2.71
N TYR A 50 14.74 -0.21 -1.47
CA TYR A 50 13.33 -0.43 -1.11
C TYR A 50 12.49 0.85 -1.30
N TYR A 51 13.11 2.03 -1.19
CA TYR A 51 12.44 3.32 -1.28
C TYR A 51 13.39 4.41 -1.78
N ASP A 52 12.94 5.24 -2.72
CA ASP A 52 13.73 6.30 -3.36
C ASP A 52 13.30 7.73 -2.98
N GLY A 53 12.22 7.88 -2.20
CA GLY A 53 11.76 9.19 -1.73
C GLY A 53 12.45 9.68 -0.44
N ASP A 54 11.86 10.68 0.19
CA ASP A 54 12.38 11.39 1.36
C ASP A 54 11.30 11.72 2.41
N ALA A 55 10.15 11.04 2.36
CA ALA A 55 9.08 11.26 3.33
C ALA A 55 9.60 11.04 4.76
N THR A 56 9.23 11.96 5.66
CA THR A 56 9.53 11.87 7.08
C THR A 56 9.07 10.53 7.62
N THR A 57 10.00 9.76 8.18
CA THR A 57 9.75 8.41 8.69
C THR A 57 10.32 8.30 10.10
N GLY A 58 9.52 7.83 11.05
CA GLY A 58 9.89 7.77 12.48
C GLY A 58 9.22 6.62 13.22
N PHE A 59 9.27 6.68 14.55
CA PHE A 59 8.76 5.63 15.43
C PHE A 59 7.34 5.19 15.09
N GLY A 60 7.13 3.88 14.97
CA GLY A 60 5.84 3.27 14.65
C GLY A 60 5.50 3.21 13.17
N ASP A 61 6.25 3.89 12.30
CA ASP A 61 6.14 3.67 10.86
C ASP A 61 6.63 2.27 10.47
N PHE A 62 6.15 1.78 9.31
CA PHE A 62 6.52 0.47 8.80
C PHE A 62 6.59 0.41 7.26
N GLY A 63 7.13 -0.69 6.74
CA GLY A 63 7.15 -1.02 5.32
C GLY A 63 8.43 -0.61 4.60
N TYR A 64 8.33 -0.39 3.29
CA TYR A 64 9.49 -0.24 2.41
C TYR A 64 10.40 0.95 2.77
N ARG A 65 9.84 2.05 3.27
CA ARG A 65 10.62 3.21 3.73
C ARG A 65 11.55 2.84 4.88
N VAL A 66 11.04 2.07 5.84
CA VAL A 66 11.82 1.65 7.01
C VAL A 66 12.86 0.61 6.63
N ARG A 67 12.51 -0.33 5.74
CA ARG A 67 13.49 -1.30 5.20
C ARG A 67 14.66 -0.59 4.52
N GLU A 68 14.38 0.50 3.80
CA GLU A 68 15.44 1.30 3.20
C GLU A 68 16.35 1.92 4.27
N ILE A 69 15.78 2.54 5.30
CA ILE A 69 16.54 3.13 6.41
C ILE A 69 17.44 2.08 7.07
N GLN A 70 16.88 0.93 7.45
CA GLN A 70 17.62 -0.16 8.11
C GLN A 70 18.72 -0.71 7.21
N CYS A 71 18.46 -0.86 5.92
CA CYS A 71 19.47 -1.27 4.95
C CYS A 71 20.61 -0.25 4.88
N LEU A 72 20.31 1.04 4.65
CA LEU A 72 21.33 2.10 4.53
C LEU A 72 22.16 2.21 5.81
N ILE A 73 21.51 2.12 6.97
CA ILE A 73 22.15 2.05 8.29
C ILE A 73 23.17 0.89 8.36
N ASN A 74 22.83 -0.29 7.85
CA ASN A 74 23.72 -1.46 7.87
C ASN A 74 24.94 -1.31 6.94
N HIS A 75 24.85 -0.46 5.93
CA HIS A 75 25.98 -0.13 5.06
C HIS A 75 26.89 0.96 5.66
N TRP A 76 26.41 1.69 6.67
CA TRP A 76 27.20 2.70 7.37
C TRP A 76 28.15 2.09 8.41
N ARG A 77 29.38 2.59 8.45
CA ARG A 77 30.40 2.11 9.40
C ARG A 77 30.24 2.81 10.76
N GLY A 78 29.93 2.05 11.82
CA GLY A 78 30.05 2.56 13.20
C GLY A 78 28.97 2.15 14.19
N GLY A 79 27.98 1.36 13.77
CA GLY A 79 26.91 0.85 14.64
C GLY A 79 26.76 -0.66 14.59
N THR A 80 25.94 -1.19 15.50
CA THR A 80 25.48 -2.58 15.45
C THR A 80 24.48 -2.74 14.30
N PRO A 81 24.58 -3.80 13.48
CA PRO A 81 23.61 -4.04 12.42
C PRO A 81 22.19 -4.19 12.97
N LEU A 82 21.23 -3.66 12.22
CA LEU A 82 19.80 -3.84 12.43
C LEU A 82 19.28 -4.98 11.57
N GLU A 83 18.18 -5.60 12.02
CA GLU A 83 17.35 -6.40 11.14
C GLU A 83 16.62 -5.49 10.15
N VAL A 84 16.48 -5.93 8.89
CA VAL A 84 15.73 -5.21 7.85
C VAL A 84 14.29 -5.74 7.81
N ASP A 85 13.61 -5.62 8.94
CA ASP A 85 12.23 -6.10 9.16
C ASP A 85 11.18 -5.12 8.60
N GLY A 86 11.54 -3.85 8.45
CA GLY A 86 10.66 -2.79 8.02
C GLY A 86 9.81 -2.19 9.14
N ASP A 87 10.14 -2.42 10.40
CA ASP A 87 9.46 -1.83 11.56
C ASP A 87 10.33 -0.76 12.22
N PHE A 88 9.80 0.45 12.35
CA PHE A 88 10.51 1.55 13.00
C PHE A 88 10.31 1.46 14.52
N GLY A 89 10.96 0.47 15.11
CA GLY A 89 10.96 0.26 16.56
C GLY A 89 12.07 1.02 17.29
N PRO A 90 12.19 0.82 18.62
CA PRO A 90 13.16 1.52 19.48
C PRO A 90 14.61 1.37 19.04
N ARG A 91 14.98 0.20 18.46
CA ARG A 91 16.34 -0.02 17.95
C ARG A 91 16.64 0.88 16.75
N THR A 92 15.70 0.99 15.81
CA THR A 92 15.84 1.84 14.62
C THR A 92 15.94 3.31 15.04
N GLU A 93 15.06 3.76 15.93
CA GLU A 93 15.06 5.12 16.46
C GLU A 93 16.37 5.49 17.16
N SER A 94 16.84 4.64 18.09
CA SER A 94 18.10 4.87 18.80
C SER A 94 19.29 4.94 17.84
N TRP A 95 19.28 4.11 16.79
CA TRP A 95 20.32 4.14 15.78
C TRP A 95 20.28 5.43 14.97
N VAL A 96 19.09 5.86 14.53
CA VAL A 96 18.89 7.13 13.81
C VAL A 96 19.37 8.31 14.66
N ALA A 97 19.00 8.36 15.94
CA ALA A 97 19.45 9.41 16.85
C ALA A 97 20.99 9.45 16.97
N ARG A 98 21.64 8.30 17.11
CA ARG A 98 23.10 8.21 17.13
C ARG A 98 23.73 8.65 15.80
N PHE A 99 23.14 8.24 14.68
CA PHE A 99 23.60 8.65 13.36
C PHE A 99 23.53 10.17 13.19
N GLN A 100 22.41 10.77 13.60
CA GLN A 100 22.22 12.22 13.59
C GLN A 100 23.30 12.94 14.41
N ASP A 101 23.58 12.45 15.62
CA ASP A 101 24.63 13.01 16.49
C ASP A 101 26.01 12.98 15.80
N VAL A 102 26.40 11.81 15.25
CA VAL A 102 27.68 11.66 14.54
C VAL A 102 27.77 12.52 13.28
N LYS A 103 26.64 12.78 12.61
CA LYS A 103 26.56 13.61 11.40
C LYS A 103 26.36 15.10 11.70
N GLY A 104 26.20 15.50 12.96
CA GLY A 104 25.93 16.89 13.35
C GLY A 104 24.55 17.39 12.91
N LEU A 105 23.57 16.49 12.85
CA LEU A 105 22.17 16.81 12.55
C LEU A 105 21.38 17.07 13.85
N PHE A 106 20.17 17.61 13.71
CA PHE A 106 19.24 17.66 14.84
C PHE A 106 18.88 16.23 15.28
N VAL A 107 19.07 15.93 16.57
CA VAL A 107 18.93 14.58 17.13
C VAL A 107 17.51 14.38 17.64
N ASP A 108 16.61 13.96 16.76
CA ASP A 108 15.20 13.71 17.05
C ASP A 108 14.77 12.26 16.85
N GLY A 109 15.66 11.39 16.37
CA GLY A 109 15.35 9.98 16.09
C GLY A 109 14.45 9.79 14.86
N VAL A 110 14.21 10.85 14.07
CA VAL A 110 13.33 10.85 12.90
C VAL A 110 14.12 11.02 11.60
N VAL A 111 13.79 10.21 10.60
CA VAL A 111 14.41 10.31 9.28
C VAL A 111 13.63 11.31 8.43
N GLY A 112 13.97 12.59 8.55
CA GLY A 112 13.52 13.66 7.66
C GLY A 112 14.45 13.85 6.44
N PRO A 113 14.18 14.83 5.56
CA PRO A 113 14.92 15.02 4.31
C PRO A 113 16.43 15.17 4.46
N LEU A 114 16.90 15.86 5.51
CA LEU A 114 18.33 15.99 5.80
C LEU A 114 18.97 14.68 6.24
N THR A 115 18.28 13.91 7.10
CA THR A 115 18.73 12.58 7.54
C THR A 115 18.77 11.61 6.36
N TRP A 116 17.76 11.65 5.47
CA TRP A 116 17.73 10.87 4.23
C TRP A 116 18.91 11.17 3.31
N ALA A 117 19.21 12.46 3.08
CA ALA A 117 20.35 12.87 2.28
C ALA A 117 21.67 12.37 2.90
N ALA A 118 21.81 12.46 4.21
CA ALA A 118 22.99 11.99 4.92
C ALA A 118 23.16 10.46 4.86
N LEU A 119 22.08 9.68 5.00
CA LEU A 119 22.13 8.21 4.90
C LEU A 119 22.56 7.73 3.51
N ARG A 120 22.11 8.41 2.46
CA ARG A 120 22.44 8.04 1.07
C ARG A 120 23.80 8.56 0.58
N GLY A 121 24.32 9.61 1.22
CA GLY A 121 25.62 10.19 0.89
C GLY A 121 26.79 9.63 1.73
N ALA A 122 26.53 8.66 2.61
CA ALA A 122 27.53 8.13 3.55
C ALA A 122 28.27 6.89 3.06
#